data_AF-A0A967Z7P6-F1
#
_entry.id   AF-A0A967Z7P6-F1
#
_cell.length_a   1.000
_cell.length_b   1.000
_cell.length_c   1.000
_cell.angle_alpha   90.00
_cell.angle_beta   90.00
_cell.angle_gamma   90.00
#
_symmetry.space_group_name_H-M   'P 1'
#
loop_
_entity.id
_entity.type
_entity.pdbx_description
1 polymer ?
#
loop_
_entity_poly.entity_id
_entity_poly.type
_entity_poly.pdbx_seq_one_letter_code
_entity_poly.pdbx_strand_id
1 'polypeptide(L)'
;ELEYGHTIEAYEGEMDVGGESRTVAFLRFGRLGLYYMTLDGQEIGFWDNTADEWVVLGEEYREPLDRAIRIARKQLPPDLIRLPIPAPEKRS
;
A
#
# COMPACT_ATOMS: atom_id res chain seq x y z
N GLU A 1 -2.48 -21.57 16.73
CA GLU A 1 -1.42 -20.53 16.65
C GLU A 1 -1.98 -19.25 16.00
N LEU A 2 -1.45 -18.08 16.38
CA LEU A 2 -1.98 -16.75 16.10
C LEU A 2 -1.79 -16.29 14.63
N GLU A 3 -2.76 -16.55 13.75
CA GLU A 3 -2.83 -15.97 12.39
C GLU A 3 -3.23 -14.47 12.37
N TYR A 4 -3.07 -13.74 13.48
CA TYR A 4 -3.64 -12.40 13.66
C TYR A 4 -2.81 -11.24 13.09
N GLY A 5 -1.98 -11.48 12.06
CA GLY A 5 -1.00 -10.50 11.57
C GLY A 5 -0.85 -10.32 10.06
N HIS A 6 -1.40 -11.21 9.23
CA HIS A 6 -1.02 -11.29 7.80
C HIS A 6 -2.21 -11.23 6.85
N THR A 7 -3.22 -10.39 7.14
CA THR A 7 -4.28 -10.12 6.16
C THR A 7 -3.80 -9.10 5.14
N ILE A 8 -4.14 -9.32 3.88
CA ILE A 8 -3.93 -8.36 2.81
C ILE A 8 -5.29 -7.97 2.25
N GLU A 9 -5.58 -6.69 2.23
CA GLU A 9 -6.87 -6.15 1.79
C GLU A 9 -6.62 -5.02 0.80
N ALA A 10 -7.43 -4.96 -0.25
CA ALA A 10 -7.39 -3.87 -1.20
C ALA A 10 -8.80 -3.32 -1.45
N TYR A 11 -8.90 -2.00 -1.50
CA TYR A 11 -10.14 -1.26 -1.71
C TYR A 11 -9.84 0.04 -2.46
N GLU A 12 -10.86 0.72 -2.94
CA GLU A 12 -10.72 2.01 -3.61
C GLU A 12 -11.24 3.13 -2.71
N GLY A 13 -10.65 4.30 -2.82
CA GLY A 13 -11.10 5.50 -2.12
C GLY A 13 -10.55 6.75 -2.77
N GLU A 14 -11.03 7.91 -2.33
CA GLU A 14 -10.55 9.20 -2.81
C GLU A 14 -9.36 9.68 -1.97
N MET A 15 -8.37 10.28 -2.64
CA MET A 15 -7.19 10.87 -2.03
C MET A 15 -6.78 12.11 -2.82
N ASP A 16 -6.24 13.13 -2.14
CA ASP A 16 -5.57 14.22 -2.83
C ASP A 16 -4.21 13.74 -3.37
N VAL A 17 -4.05 13.83 -4.69
CA VAL A 17 -2.82 13.48 -5.41
C VAL A 17 -2.45 14.67 -6.27
N GLY A 18 -1.36 15.35 -5.90
CA GLY A 18 -0.90 16.54 -6.62
C GLY A 18 -1.88 17.73 -6.58
N GLY A 19 -2.69 17.85 -5.52
CA GLY A 19 -3.67 18.93 -5.36
C GLY A 19 -5.02 18.67 -6.06
N GLU A 20 -5.24 17.46 -6.58
CA GLU A 20 -6.50 17.03 -7.16
C GLU A 20 -7.04 15.80 -6.42
N SER A 21 -8.35 15.78 -6.16
CA SER A 21 -9.03 14.57 -5.65
C SER A 21 -9.06 13.51 -6.74
N ARG A 22 -8.43 12.36 -6.47
CA ARG A 22 -8.39 11.20 -7.38
C ARG A 22 -8.82 9.95 -6.65
N THR A 23 -9.51 9.06 -7.36
CA THR A 23 -9.71 7.68 -6.88
C THR A 23 -8.39 6.94 -6.96
N VAL A 24 -8.01 6.25 -5.88
CA VAL A 24 -6.81 5.43 -5.80
C VAL A 24 -7.17 4.04 -5.27
N ALA A 25 -6.35 3.04 -5.60
CA ALA A 25 -6.40 1.72 -5.00
C ALA A 25 -5.52 1.71 -3.75
N PHE A 26 -6.13 1.47 -2.59
CA PHE A 26 -5.42 1.26 -1.34
C PHE A 26 -5.09 -0.21 -1.15
N LEU A 27 -3.93 -0.48 -0.57
CA LEU A 27 -3.52 -1.78 -0.08
C LEU A 27 -3.20 -1.70 1.42
N ARG A 28 -3.95 -2.45 2.23
CA ARG A 28 -3.65 -2.65 3.65
C ARG A 28 -2.94 -3.98 3.83
N PHE A 29 -1.69 -3.92 4.30
CA PHE A 29 -0.91 -5.10 4.66
C PHE A 29 -0.94 -5.28 6.18
N GLY A 30 -2.00 -5.92 6.68
CA GLY A 30 -2.23 -6.15 8.10
C GLY A 30 -2.15 -4.87 8.93
N ARG A 31 -1.19 -4.84 9.86
CA ARG A 31 -0.79 -3.65 10.64
C ARG A 31 0.59 -3.11 10.24
N LEU A 32 1.22 -3.70 9.23
CA LEU A 32 2.60 -3.36 8.85
C LEU A 32 2.66 -2.13 7.96
N GLY A 33 1.64 -1.90 7.13
CA GLY A 33 1.62 -0.74 6.26
C GLY A 33 0.33 -0.54 5.50
N LEU A 34 0.15 0.69 5.07
CA LEU A 34 -0.90 1.13 4.17
C LEU A 34 -0.23 1.78 2.96
N TYR A 35 -0.66 1.38 1.77
CA TYR A 35 -0.11 1.84 0.50
C TYR A 35 -1.26 2.32 -0.40
N TYR A 36 -0.94 3.15 -1.37
CA TYR A 36 -1.84 3.50 -2.46
C TYR A 36 -1.17 3.38 -3.82
N MET A 37 -1.99 3.22 -4.85
CA MET A 37 -1.64 3.33 -6.25
C MET A 37 -2.74 4.09 -6.98
N THR A 38 -2.40 5.10 -7.79
CA THR A 38 -3.37 5.76 -8.67
C THR A 38 -3.93 4.76 -9.68
N LEU A 39 -5.17 4.94 -10.14
CA LEU A 39 -5.80 3.96 -11.06
C LEU A 39 -5.08 3.85 -12.43
N ASP A 40 -4.35 4.90 -12.82
CA ASP A 40 -3.46 4.90 -14.00
C ASP A 40 -2.08 4.28 -13.71
N GLY A 41 -1.79 3.92 -12.46
CA GLY A 41 -0.53 3.33 -12.01
C GLY A 41 0.66 4.28 -12.01
N GLN A 42 0.47 5.57 -12.29
CA GLN A 42 1.57 6.52 -12.45
C GLN A 42 2.26 6.85 -11.13
N GLU A 43 1.49 6.95 -10.04
CA GLU A 43 1.99 7.26 -8.71
C GLU A 43 1.63 6.17 -7.71
N ILE A 44 2.57 5.91 -6.81
CA ILE A 44 2.43 4.98 -5.70
C ILE A 44 3.03 5.59 -4.45
N GLY A 45 2.53 5.18 -3.29
CA GLY A 45 3.08 5.63 -2.03
C GLY A 45 2.68 4.77 -0.86
N PHE A 46 3.22 5.10 0.31
CA PHE A 46 2.88 4.48 1.58
C PHE A 46 2.59 5.54 2.64
N TRP A 47 1.84 5.15 3.66
CA TRP A 47 1.58 5.98 4.82
C TRP A 47 2.72 5.89 5.82
N ASP A 48 3.41 7.00 6.07
CA ASP A 48 4.41 7.10 7.13
C ASP A 48 3.73 7.56 8.43
N ASN A 49 3.58 6.63 9.38
CA ASN A 49 2.97 6.92 10.68
C ASN A 49 3.82 7.87 11.55
N THR A 50 5.13 8.00 11.29
CA THR A 50 6.01 8.90 12.05
C THR A 50 5.81 10.34 11.62
N ALA A 51 5.61 10.56 10.32
CA ALA A 51 5.41 11.88 9.75
C ALA A 51 3.92 12.25 9.58
N ASP A 52 3.01 11.30 9.78
CA ASP A 52 1.56 11.45 9.57
C ASP A 52 1.24 11.92 8.14
N GLU A 53 1.98 11.38 7.16
CA GLU A 53 1.88 11.80 5.77
C GLU A 53 2.06 10.64 4.77
N TRP A 54 1.59 10.87 3.54
CA TRP A 54 1.85 9.98 2.42
C TRP A 54 3.23 10.25 1.83
N VAL A 55 4.05 9.21 1.73
CA VAL A 55 5.37 9.27 1.09
C VAL A 55 5.31 8.55 -0.26
N VAL A 56 5.63 9.29 -1.34
CA VAL A 56 5.69 8.76 -2.69
C VAL A 56 6.84 7.75 -2.80
N LEU A 57 6.56 6.61 -3.41
CA LEU A 57 7.53 5.54 -3.64
C LEU A 57 8.15 5.65 -5.04
N GLY A 58 9.39 5.17 -5.15
CA GLY A 58 10.08 5.03 -6.42
C GLY A 58 9.41 3.99 -7.34
N GLU A 59 9.61 4.16 -8.65
CA GLU A 59 9.03 3.32 -9.70
C GLU A 59 9.36 1.82 -9.54
N GLU A 60 10.47 1.48 -8.89
CA GLU A 60 10.86 0.10 -8.59
C GLU A 60 9.82 -0.68 -7.76
N TYR A 61 8.96 0.04 -7.03
CA TYR A 61 7.90 -0.56 -6.21
C TYR A 61 6.53 -0.65 -6.92
N ARG A 62 6.38 -0.07 -8.12
CA ARG A 62 5.11 -0.07 -8.87
C ARG A 62 4.63 -1.48 -9.16
N GLU A 63 5.47 -2.27 -9.81
CA GLU A 63 5.18 -3.66 -10.19
C GLU A 63 4.90 -4.56 -8.98
N PRO A 64 5.73 -4.56 -7.92
CA PRO A 64 5.40 -5.25 -6.67
C PRO A 64 4.05 -4.85 -6.06
N LEU A 65 3.71 -3.55 -6.05
CA LEU A 65 2.48 -3.05 -5.44
C LEU A 65 1.23 -3.43 -6.25
N ASP A 66 1.28 -3.32 -7.58
CA ASP A 66 0.19 -3.77 -8.46
C ASP A 66 -0.10 -5.26 -8.24
N ARG A 67 0.93 -6.11 -8.20
CA ARG A 67 0.76 -7.54 -7.91
C ARG A 67 0.13 -7.77 -6.55
N ALA A 68 0.56 -7.05 -5.52
CA ALA A 68 0.00 -7.17 -4.18
C ALA A 68 -1.50 -6.80 -4.13
N ILE A 69 -1.89 -5.72 -4.82
CA ILE A 69 -3.29 -5.31 -4.97
C ILE A 69 -4.10 -6.39 -5.68
N ARG A 70 -3.58 -6.96 -6.77
CA ARG A 70 -4.24 -8.06 -7.49
C ARG A 70 -4.39 -9.32 -6.64
N ILE A 71 -3.38 -9.68 -5.85
CA ILE A 71 -3.45 -10.81 -4.91
C ILE A 71 -4.52 -10.55 -3.85
N ALA A 72 -4.55 -9.36 -3.27
CA ALA A 72 -5.56 -8.97 -2.28
C ALA A 72 -6.99 -9.02 -2.84
N ARG A 73 -7.15 -8.64 -4.12
CA ARG A 73 -8.39 -8.76 -4.89
C ARG A 73 -8.68 -10.18 -5.40
N LYS A 74 -7.84 -11.18 -5.07
CA LYS A 74 -7.92 -12.58 -5.51
C LYS A 74 -7.87 -12.76 -7.03
N GLN A 75 -7.21 -11.84 -7.73
CA GLN A 75 -7.01 -11.86 -9.18
C GLN A 75 -5.72 -12.56 -9.59
N LEU A 76 -4.77 -12.69 -8.65
CA LEU A 76 -3.54 -13.46 -8.80
C LEU A 76 -3.41 -14.47 -7.66
N PRO A 77 -2.73 -15.61 -7.90
CA PRO A 77 -2.39 -16.54 -6.82
C PRO A 77 -1.47 -15.86 -5.80
N PRO A 78 -1.48 -16.31 -4.53
CA PRO A 78 -0.53 -15.81 -3.53
C PRO A 78 0.92 -15.94 -4.00
N ASP A 79 1.69 -14.88 -3.80
CA ASP A 79 3.11 -14.79 -4.18
C ASP A 79 3.89 -13.98 -3.14
N LEU A 80 5.21 -14.12 -3.13
CA LEU A 80 6.10 -13.34 -2.28
C LEU A 80 6.23 -11.91 -2.83
N ILE A 81 5.60 -10.95 -2.14
CA ILE A 81 5.70 -9.53 -2.46
C ILE A 81 6.77 -8.86 -1.58
N ARG A 82 7.59 -8.01 -2.22
CA ARG A 82 8.56 -7.15 -1.53
C ARG A 82 8.12 -5.69 -1.65
N LEU A 83 7.61 -5.15 -0.56
CA LEU A 83 7.28 -3.73 -0.41
C LEU A 83 8.13 -3.14 0.73
N PRO A 84 8.45 -1.84 0.68
CA PRO A 84 9.17 -1.18 1.75
C PRO A 84 8.25 -1.11 2.97
N ILE A 85 8.74 -1.54 4.13
CA ILE A 85 7.96 -1.45 5.37
C ILE A 85 8.08 0.00 5.87
N PRO A 86 6.95 0.73 6.04
CA PRO A 86 6.95 2.01 6.72
C PRO A 86 7.59 1.82 8.10
N ALA A 87 8.60 2.63 8.45
CA ALA A 87 9.30 2.44 9.70
C ALA A 87 8.28 2.47 10.86
N PRO A 88 8.21 1.42 11.71
CA PRO A 88 7.33 1.45 12.85
C PRO A 88 7.80 2.56 13.80
N GLU A 89 6.84 3.28 14.37
CA GLU A 89 7.07 4.27 15.41
C GLU A 89 8.07 3.69 16.43
N LYS A 90 9.20 4.37 16.65
CA LYS A 90 10.07 4.06 17.79
C LYS A 90 9.25 4.36 19.04
N ARG A 91 8.60 3.32 19.58
CA ARG A 91 8.01 3.36 20.92
C ARG A 91 9.18 3.53 21.91
N SER A 92 9.43 4.77 22.29
CA SER A 92 10.33 5.12 23.40
C SER A 92 9.56 5.06 24.71
#